data_AF-A0A969EH94-F1
#
_entry.id   AF-A0A969EH94-F1
#
_cell.length_a   1.000
_cell.length_b   1.000
_cell.length_c   1.000
_cell.angle_alpha   90.00
_cell.angle_beta   90.00
_cell.angle_gamma   90.00
#
_symmetry.space_group_name_H-M   'P 1'
#
loop_
_entity.id
_entity.type
_entity.pdbx_description
1 polymer ?
#
loop_
_entity_poly.entity_id
_entity_poly.type
_entity_poly.pdbx_seq_one_letter_code
_entity_poly.pdbx_strand_id
1 'polypeptide(L)'
;MSKKKLIFRTLALGSLLSMGYGIFFIGTALPIISGYNAKILCSCVMVTGRSADDVIQNELSSALISLARSEVNFNDSSATSEVFGFAKRKAIYRKGLGCTLVNEITEEELRNQRFNLAQRPAINQDSILWPSGNLFTEISIEGLDFEKVNKVVEEAFEEPGEEKTRRTRAILIVYRNQVIAEKYAKGYGPHTKMMGWSMAKSITNAMTGILVKQGKLSIHEPAPISEWENDERSKITLHHLLQASSGLDWEEIYAGPSDATNMLFKNGMLESLL
;
A
#
# COMPACT_ATOMS: atom_id res chain seq x y z
N MET A 1 -28.04 -26.87 -42.80
CA MET A 1 -26.81 -26.06 -42.70
C MET A 1 -25.60 -27.00 -42.70
N SER A 2 -24.57 -26.80 -43.54
CA SER A 2 -23.47 -27.79 -43.63
C SER A 2 -22.62 -27.79 -42.36
N LYS A 3 -22.14 -28.97 -41.94
CA LYS A 3 -21.28 -29.12 -40.74
C LYS A 3 -20.07 -28.16 -40.77
N LYS A 4 -19.49 -27.90 -41.95
CA LYS A 4 -18.40 -26.94 -42.15
C LYS A 4 -18.80 -25.49 -41.84
N LYS A 5 -20.01 -25.06 -42.23
CA LYS A 5 -20.51 -23.71 -41.91
C LYS A 5 -20.82 -23.55 -40.42
N LEU A 6 -21.25 -24.62 -39.73
CA LEU A 6 -21.47 -24.59 -38.28
C LEU A 6 -20.13 -24.47 -37.53
N ILE A 7 -19.13 -25.29 -37.86
CA ILE A 7 -17.79 -25.24 -37.25
C ILE A 7 -17.15 -23.85 -37.43
N PHE A 8 -17.20 -23.30 -38.64
CA PHE A 8 -16.65 -21.97 -38.92
C PHE A 8 -17.33 -20.87 -38.09
N ARG A 9 -18.67 -20.92 -37.96
CA ARG A 9 -19.42 -19.95 -37.14
C ARG A 9 -19.08 -20.07 -35.66
N THR A 10 -18.93 -21.28 -35.14
CA THR A 10 -18.54 -21.50 -33.74
C THR A 10 -17.13 -21.01 -33.45
N LEU A 11 -16.18 -21.27 -34.35
CA LEU A 11 -14.80 -20.76 -34.24
C LEU A 11 -14.74 -19.22 -34.35
N ALA A 12 -15.49 -18.63 -35.28
CA ALA A 12 -15.57 -17.19 -35.43
C ALA A 12 -16.18 -16.53 -34.18
N LEU A 13 -17.26 -17.10 -33.62
CA LEU A 13 -17.88 -16.61 -32.39
C LEU A 13 -16.93 -16.74 -31.19
N GLY A 14 -16.24 -17.88 -31.05
CA GLY A 14 -15.24 -18.08 -30.01
C GLY A 14 -14.09 -17.08 -30.11
N SER A 15 -13.59 -16.81 -31.32
CA SER A 15 -12.55 -15.81 -31.57
C SER A 15 -13.02 -14.39 -31.21
N LEU A 16 -14.24 -14.01 -31.61
CA LEU A 16 -14.83 -12.71 -31.27
C LEU A 16 -15.00 -12.54 -29.75
N LEU A 17 -15.47 -13.57 -29.05
CA LEU A 17 -15.61 -13.54 -27.59
C LEU A 17 -14.25 -13.41 -26.89
N SER A 18 -13.25 -14.19 -27.32
CA SER A 18 -11.89 -14.09 -26.79
C SER A 18 -11.26 -12.73 -27.06
N MET A 19 -11.48 -12.15 -28.24
CA MET A 19 -10.99 -10.82 -28.57
C MET A 19 -11.69 -9.73 -27.75
N GLY A 20 -13.01 -9.83 -27.58
CA GLY A 20 -13.78 -8.93 -26.73
C GLY A 20 -13.33 -8.99 -25.27
N TYR A 21 -13.14 -10.19 -24.72
CA TYR A 21 -12.58 -10.40 -23.39
C TYR A 21 -11.16 -9.84 -23.27
N GLY A 22 -10.31 -10.06 -24.26
CA GLY A 22 -8.95 -9.51 -24.30
C GLY A 22 -8.93 -7.99 -24.24
N ILE A 23 -9.78 -7.32 -25.02
CA ILE A 23 -9.92 -5.85 -25.01
C ILE A 23 -10.40 -5.36 -23.65
N PHE A 24 -11.43 -5.99 -23.08
CA PHE A 24 -11.95 -5.64 -21.77
C PHE A 24 -10.89 -5.81 -20.66
N PHE A 25 -10.18 -6.94 -20.67
CA PHE A 25 -9.13 -7.23 -19.70
C PHE A 25 -7.99 -6.22 -19.80
N ILE A 26 -7.52 -5.91 -21.01
CA ILE A 26 -6.48 -4.90 -21.26
C ILE A 26 -6.94 -3.52 -20.76
N GLY A 27 -8.18 -3.12 -21.07
CA GLY A 27 -8.76 -1.85 -20.63
C GLY A 27 -8.87 -1.70 -19.11
N THR A 28 -8.88 -2.81 -18.37
CA THR A 28 -8.94 -2.79 -16.91
C THR A 28 -7.56 -3.00 -16.27
N ALA A 29 -6.76 -3.92 -16.79
CA ALA A 29 -5.46 -4.29 -16.23
C ALA A 29 -4.36 -3.26 -16.49
N LEU A 30 -4.27 -2.68 -17.71
CA LEU A 30 -3.19 -1.75 -18.02
C LEU A 30 -3.21 -0.50 -17.14
N PRO A 31 -4.36 0.15 -16.89
CA PRO A 31 -4.41 1.28 -15.95
C PRO A 31 -3.96 0.92 -14.53
N ILE A 32 -4.29 -0.28 -14.06
CA ILE A 32 -3.88 -0.76 -12.73
C ILE A 32 -2.36 -0.95 -12.70
N ILE A 33 -1.78 -1.58 -13.72
CA ILE A 33 -0.33 -1.80 -13.83
C ILE A 33 0.41 -0.45 -13.82
N SER A 34 0.03 0.48 -14.69
CA SER A 34 0.62 1.82 -14.74
C SER A 34 0.44 2.58 -13.43
N GLY A 35 -0.75 2.50 -12.82
CA GLY A 35 -1.06 3.16 -11.55
C GLY A 35 -0.21 2.63 -10.40
N TYR A 36 -0.10 1.30 -10.28
CA TYR A 36 0.77 0.64 -9.31
C TYR A 36 2.21 1.11 -9.47
N ASN A 37 2.75 1.01 -10.69
CA ASN A 37 4.13 1.39 -10.99
C ASN A 37 4.42 2.86 -10.65
N ALA A 38 3.57 3.79 -11.12
CA ALA A 38 3.75 5.22 -10.84
C ALA A 38 3.68 5.51 -9.33
N LYS A 39 2.72 4.91 -8.63
CA LYS A 39 2.52 5.11 -7.18
C LYS A 39 3.69 4.57 -6.36
N ILE A 40 4.10 3.32 -6.61
CA ILE A 40 5.20 2.67 -5.89
C ILE A 40 6.52 3.37 -6.18
N LEU A 41 6.80 3.69 -7.45
CA LEU A 41 8.02 4.40 -7.82
C LEU A 41 8.11 5.78 -7.15
N CYS A 42 7.03 6.57 -7.22
CA CYS A 42 6.97 7.86 -6.52
C CYS A 42 7.19 7.69 -5.02
N SER A 43 6.47 6.77 -4.36
CA SER A 43 6.55 6.58 -2.92
C SER A 43 7.96 6.15 -2.48
N CYS A 44 8.54 5.15 -3.13
CA CYS A 44 9.87 4.68 -2.74
C CYS A 44 10.96 5.72 -3.00
N VAL A 45 10.89 6.48 -4.10
CA VAL A 45 11.91 7.48 -4.42
C VAL A 45 11.72 8.76 -3.60
N MET A 46 10.53 9.34 -3.59
CA MET A 46 10.28 10.66 -2.99
C MET A 46 10.02 10.62 -1.48
N VAL A 47 9.45 9.53 -0.95
CA VAL A 47 9.14 9.40 0.48
C VAL A 47 10.22 8.67 1.24
N THR A 48 10.79 7.62 0.62
CA THR A 48 11.79 6.75 1.25
C THR A 48 13.23 7.11 0.87
N GLY A 49 13.44 7.83 -0.24
CA GLY A 49 14.78 8.23 -0.69
C GLY A 49 15.56 7.12 -1.41
N ARG A 50 14.89 6.07 -1.89
CA ARG A 50 15.52 4.99 -2.66
C ARG A 50 15.83 5.45 -4.08
N SER A 51 16.81 4.82 -4.75
CA SER A 51 17.06 5.09 -6.17
C SER A 51 15.98 4.49 -7.05
N ALA A 52 15.70 5.10 -8.20
CA ALA A 52 14.69 4.61 -9.13
C ALA A 52 15.03 3.20 -9.65
N ASP A 53 16.30 2.95 -9.98
CA ASP A 53 16.76 1.65 -10.48
C ASP A 53 16.55 0.52 -9.47
N ASP A 54 16.86 0.76 -8.20
CA ASP A 54 16.63 -0.20 -7.11
C ASP A 54 15.14 -0.52 -6.99
N VAL A 55 14.27 0.48 -7.06
CA VAL A 55 12.82 0.29 -6.98
C VAL A 55 12.29 -0.50 -8.18
N ILE A 56 12.75 -0.20 -9.39
CA ILE A 56 12.34 -0.91 -10.61
C ILE A 56 12.75 -2.38 -10.52
N GLN A 57 13.97 -2.67 -10.09
CA GLN A 57 14.49 -4.04 -10.02
C GLN A 57 13.86 -4.84 -8.87
N ASN A 58 13.59 -4.21 -7.73
CA ASN A 58 13.18 -4.93 -6.52
C ASN A 58 11.67 -4.89 -6.25
N GLU A 59 10.94 -3.85 -6.67
CA GLU A 59 9.50 -3.71 -6.42
C GLU A 59 8.64 -3.91 -7.68
N LEU A 60 9.18 -3.61 -8.87
CA LEU A 60 8.41 -3.54 -10.12
C LEU A 60 8.79 -4.63 -11.14
N SER A 61 9.57 -5.63 -10.73
CA SER A 61 10.13 -6.66 -11.62
C SER A 61 9.25 -7.88 -11.84
N SER A 62 8.08 -7.97 -11.19
CA SER A 62 7.16 -9.09 -11.43
C SER A 62 6.59 -9.06 -12.85
N ALA A 63 6.31 -10.22 -13.45
CA ALA A 63 6.08 -10.38 -14.89
C ALA A 63 5.15 -9.30 -15.52
N LEU A 64 3.89 -9.22 -15.08
CA LEU A 64 2.95 -8.24 -15.67
C LEU A 64 3.29 -6.79 -15.29
N ILE A 65 3.86 -6.56 -14.12
CA ILE A 65 4.23 -5.23 -13.62
C ILE A 65 5.40 -4.66 -14.42
N SER A 66 6.36 -5.50 -14.80
CA SER A 66 7.55 -5.15 -15.59
C SER A 66 7.26 -4.76 -17.04
N LEU A 67 6.02 -4.96 -17.52
CA LEU A 67 5.59 -4.50 -18.85
C LEU A 67 5.51 -2.97 -18.93
N ALA A 68 5.41 -2.29 -17.79
CA ALA A 68 5.31 -0.85 -17.75
C ALA A 68 6.68 -0.18 -17.84
N ARG A 69 6.76 0.89 -18.62
CA ARG A 69 7.87 1.83 -18.59
C ARG A 69 7.56 2.90 -17.56
N SER A 70 8.44 3.08 -16.59
CA SER A 70 8.25 4.01 -15.48
C SER A 70 9.42 4.97 -15.36
N GLU A 71 9.15 6.22 -15.03
CA GLU A 71 10.15 7.29 -14.93
C GLU A 71 9.84 8.22 -13.74
N VAL A 72 10.90 8.78 -13.15
CA VAL A 72 10.79 9.77 -12.07
C VAL A 72 11.15 11.14 -12.62
N ASN A 73 10.38 12.16 -12.23
CA ASN A 73 10.68 13.56 -12.48
C ASN A 73 10.89 14.29 -11.14
N PHE A 74 12.15 14.57 -10.81
CA PHE A 74 12.50 15.27 -9.57
C PHE A 74 12.11 16.75 -9.59
N ASN A 75 12.13 17.41 -10.75
CA ASN A 75 11.74 18.83 -10.87
C ASN A 75 10.24 19.02 -10.59
N ASP A 76 9.43 18.08 -11.06
CA ASP A 76 7.97 18.07 -10.88
C ASP A 76 7.52 17.31 -9.62
N SER A 77 8.47 16.72 -8.89
CA SER A 77 8.22 15.84 -7.74
C SER A 77 7.18 14.77 -8.06
N SER A 78 7.37 14.01 -9.14
CA SER A 78 6.38 13.04 -9.63
C SER A 78 7.03 11.80 -10.23
N ALA A 79 6.22 10.77 -10.46
CA ALA A 79 6.58 9.63 -11.28
C ALA A 79 5.45 9.30 -12.26
N THR A 80 5.81 8.86 -13.46
CA THR A 80 4.88 8.46 -14.52
C THR A 80 5.15 7.01 -14.91
N SER A 81 4.10 6.34 -15.36
CA SER A 81 4.20 4.98 -15.87
C SER A 81 3.16 4.71 -16.95
N GLU A 82 3.52 3.91 -17.95
CA GLU A 82 2.66 3.51 -19.05
C GLU A 82 3.05 2.12 -19.59
N VAL A 83 2.10 1.41 -20.18
CA VAL A 83 2.34 0.10 -20.79
C VAL A 83 2.23 0.24 -22.31
N PHE A 84 3.34 0.10 -23.02
CA PHE A 84 3.42 0.22 -24.49
C PHE A 84 2.79 1.51 -25.06
N GLY A 85 2.89 2.63 -24.33
CA GLY A 85 2.29 3.92 -24.73
C GLY A 85 0.80 4.07 -24.39
N PHE A 86 0.19 3.10 -23.72
CA PHE A 86 -1.21 3.13 -23.29
C PHE A 86 -1.34 3.32 -21.78
N ALA A 87 -2.53 3.76 -21.37
CA ALA A 87 -2.96 3.86 -19.98
C ALA A 87 -1.94 4.59 -19.08
N LYS A 88 -1.38 5.71 -19.57
CA LYS A 88 -0.43 6.52 -18.82
C LYS A 88 -1.03 6.97 -17.49
N ARG A 89 -0.30 6.78 -16.41
CA ARG A 89 -0.65 7.21 -15.05
C ARG A 89 0.48 8.04 -14.46
N LYS A 90 0.12 8.94 -13.55
CA LYS A 90 1.04 9.84 -12.84
C LYS A 90 0.75 9.81 -11.35
N ALA A 91 1.79 9.73 -10.53
CA ALA A 91 1.74 9.97 -9.11
C ALA A 91 2.56 11.21 -8.78
N ILE A 92 2.00 12.11 -7.97
CA ILE A 92 2.69 13.32 -7.52
C ILE A 92 3.04 13.19 -6.04
N TYR A 93 4.25 13.59 -5.67
CA TYR A 93 4.67 13.72 -4.29
C TYR A 93 4.17 15.03 -3.71
N ARG A 94 3.46 14.92 -2.59
CA ARG A 94 2.87 16.02 -1.84
C ARG A 94 3.54 16.02 -0.47
N LYS A 95 4.34 17.05 -0.19
CA LYS A 95 5.18 17.10 1.01
C LYS A 95 4.33 16.88 2.28
N GLY A 96 4.71 15.88 3.06
CA GLY A 96 4.00 15.50 4.30
C GLY A 96 2.76 14.62 4.11
N LEU A 97 2.28 14.47 2.87
CA LEU A 97 1.20 13.59 2.46
C LEU A 97 1.68 12.43 1.58
N GLY A 98 2.98 12.26 1.33
CA GLY A 98 3.46 11.17 0.47
C GLY A 98 3.02 11.33 -1.00
N CYS A 99 2.93 10.23 -1.74
CA CYS A 99 2.57 10.25 -3.16
C CYS A 99 1.10 9.95 -3.40
N THR A 100 0.44 10.71 -4.27
CA THR A 100 -0.97 10.54 -4.66
C THR A 100 -1.07 10.32 -6.16
N LEU A 101 -1.86 9.33 -6.59
CA LEU A 101 -2.15 9.15 -8.02
C LEU A 101 -3.06 10.27 -8.52
N VAL A 102 -2.77 10.82 -9.69
CA VAL A 102 -3.62 11.77 -10.39
C VAL A 102 -4.75 11.02 -11.06
N ASN A 103 -5.87 10.88 -10.37
CA ASN A 103 -7.09 10.21 -10.83
C ASN A 103 -8.32 11.04 -10.42
N GLU A 104 -9.37 11.00 -11.24
CA GLU A 104 -10.69 11.64 -11.05
C GLU A 104 -10.71 13.17 -10.97
N ILE A 105 -9.68 13.78 -10.38
CA ILE A 105 -9.45 15.22 -10.34
C ILE A 105 -8.15 15.58 -11.04
N THR A 106 -8.03 16.85 -11.44
CA THR A 106 -6.86 17.33 -12.16
C THR A 106 -5.63 17.41 -11.26
N GLU A 107 -4.44 17.36 -11.87
CA GLU A 107 -3.19 17.55 -11.13
C GLU A 107 -3.12 18.93 -10.47
N GLU A 108 -3.64 19.96 -11.13
CA GLU A 108 -3.71 21.32 -10.60
C GLU A 108 -4.53 21.35 -9.30
N GLU A 109 -5.73 20.76 -9.31
CA GLU A 109 -6.56 20.63 -8.11
C GLU A 109 -5.83 19.90 -6.99
N LEU A 110 -5.20 18.76 -7.27
CA LEU A 110 -4.44 17.99 -6.28
C LEU A 110 -3.27 18.78 -5.66
N ARG A 111 -2.54 19.55 -6.47
CA ARG A 111 -1.44 20.41 -6.01
C ARG A 111 -1.93 21.62 -5.22
N ASN A 112 -3.14 22.10 -5.53
CA ASN A 112 -3.76 23.23 -4.85
C ASN A 112 -4.46 22.86 -3.54
N GLN A 113 -4.75 21.58 -3.30
CA GLN A 113 -5.26 21.13 -2.01
C GLN A 113 -4.31 21.51 -0.86
N ARG A 114 -4.89 21.92 0.27
CA ARG A 114 -4.18 22.31 1.49
C ARG A 114 -4.64 21.43 2.64
N PHE A 115 -3.68 20.95 3.41
CA PHE A 115 -3.92 20.11 4.58
C PHE A 115 -3.24 20.74 5.78
N ASN A 116 -3.95 20.77 6.92
CA ASN A 116 -3.34 21.16 8.17
C ASN A 116 -2.59 19.95 8.74
N LEU A 117 -1.31 19.85 8.38
CA LEU A 117 -0.45 18.78 8.88
C LEU A 117 -0.07 19.07 10.33
N ALA A 118 -0.27 18.08 11.20
CA ALA A 118 0.24 18.15 12.56
C ALA A 118 1.76 18.39 12.52
N GLN A 119 2.22 19.37 13.28
CA GLN A 119 3.65 19.64 13.39
C GLN A 119 4.33 18.47 14.08
N ARG A 120 5.48 18.04 13.55
CA ARG A 120 6.33 17.09 14.26
C ARG A 120 6.77 17.70 15.59
N PRO A 121 6.78 16.94 16.69
CA PRO A 121 7.32 17.42 17.95
C PRO A 121 8.74 17.96 17.72
N ALA A 122 9.04 19.15 18.25
CA ALA A 122 10.38 19.75 18.14
C ALA A 122 11.45 18.99 18.95
N ILE A 123 11.02 18.04 19.79
CA ILE A 123 11.91 17.29 20.66
C ILE A 123 12.57 16.16 19.86
N ASN A 124 13.90 16.09 19.95
CA ASN A 124 14.67 14.98 19.41
C ASN A 124 14.27 13.68 20.14
N GLN A 125 13.64 12.76 19.42
CA GLN A 125 13.21 11.48 20.00
C GLN A 125 14.40 10.61 20.40
N ASP A 126 15.58 10.82 19.81
CA ASP A 126 16.80 10.06 20.11
C ASP A 126 17.41 10.43 21.47
N SER A 127 16.93 11.52 22.10
CA SER A 127 17.30 11.87 23.48
C SER A 127 16.30 11.40 24.53
N ILE A 128 15.18 10.78 24.13
CA ILE A 128 14.12 10.33 25.05
C ILE A 128 14.19 8.81 25.16
N LEU A 129 14.17 8.31 26.40
CA LEU A 129 14.16 6.87 26.68
C LEU A 129 12.96 6.18 26.04
N TRP A 130 13.22 5.03 25.43
CA TRP A 130 12.19 4.09 25.03
C TRP A 130 11.30 3.71 26.24
N PRO A 131 9.96 3.58 26.08
CA PRO A 131 9.20 3.61 24.82
C PRO A 131 8.70 4.99 24.39
N SER A 132 9.05 6.05 25.12
CA SER A 132 8.60 7.42 24.78
C SER A 132 9.45 8.08 23.69
N GLY A 133 10.64 7.55 23.41
CA GLY A 133 11.47 7.91 22.25
C GLY A 133 12.37 6.75 21.83
N ASN A 134 13.53 7.07 21.24
CA ASN A 134 14.40 6.11 20.56
C ASN A 134 15.71 5.81 21.32
N LEU A 135 15.90 6.34 22.52
CA LEU A 135 17.10 6.05 23.31
C LEU A 135 16.94 4.70 24.01
N PHE A 136 17.76 3.73 23.61
CA PHE A 136 17.80 2.39 24.21
C PHE A 136 18.82 2.34 25.36
N THR A 137 18.46 1.60 26.41
CA THR A 137 19.35 1.29 27.53
C THR A 137 19.96 -0.10 27.35
N GLU A 138 20.99 -0.41 28.14
CA GLU A 138 21.48 -1.80 28.23
C GLU A 138 20.32 -2.75 28.59
N ILE A 139 20.26 -3.86 27.85
CA ILE A 139 19.20 -4.84 27.94
C ILE A 139 19.64 -5.88 28.96
N SER A 140 18.88 -6.01 30.05
CA SER A 140 19.06 -7.08 31.02
C SER A 140 17.70 -7.67 31.35
N ILE A 141 17.40 -8.79 30.71
CA ILE A 141 16.20 -9.57 30.98
C ILE A 141 16.64 -10.93 31.49
N GLU A 142 16.42 -11.17 32.77
CA GLU A 142 16.73 -12.44 33.41
C GLU A 142 16.04 -13.61 32.69
N GLY A 143 16.80 -14.66 32.40
CA GLY A 143 16.32 -15.85 31.70
C GLY A 143 16.16 -15.73 30.19
N LEU A 144 16.52 -14.59 29.58
CA LEU A 144 16.51 -14.43 28.13
C LEU A 144 17.84 -14.91 27.51
N ASP A 145 17.72 -15.83 26.55
CA ASP A 145 18.84 -16.38 25.78
C ASP A 145 19.06 -15.55 24.51
N PHE A 146 19.96 -14.57 24.57
CA PHE A 146 20.24 -13.67 23.45
C PHE A 146 20.87 -14.38 22.24
N GLU A 147 21.58 -15.49 22.45
CA GLU A 147 22.14 -16.27 21.34
C GLU A 147 21.01 -16.86 20.48
N LYS A 148 19.95 -17.39 21.12
CA LYS A 148 18.77 -17.87 20.39
C LYS A 148 18.01 -16.74 19.69
N VAL A 149 17.85 -15.59 20.34
CA VAL A 149 17.20 -14.42 19.72
C VAL A 149 17.97 -13.99 18.49
N ASN A 150 19.28 -13.80 18.61
CA ASN A 150 20.15 -13.41 17.50
C ASN A 150 20.11 -14.44 16.37
N LYS A 151 20.13 -15.74 16.69
CA LYS A 151 20.03 -16.80 15.68
C LYS A 151 18.73 -16.71 14.87
N VAL A 152 17.58 -16.52 15.52
CA VAL A 152 16.28 -16.37 14.82
C VAL A 152 16.27 -15.11 13.94
N VAL A 153 16.86 -14.02 14.44
CA VAL A 153 16.99 -12.79 13.66
C VAL A 153 17.88 -13.01 12.44
N GLU A 154 19.05 -13.63 12.58
CA GLU A 154 19.93 -13.96 11.45
C GLU A 154 19.22 -14.83 10.42
N GLU A 155 18.62 -15.94 10.87
CA GLU A 155 17.87 -16.86 10.01
C GLU A 155 16.78 -16.14 9.22
N ALA A 156 16.09 -15.16 9.80
CA ALA A 156 15.03 -14.43 9.11
C ALA A 156 15.53 -13.54 7.95
N PHE A 157 16.82 -13.18 7.92
CA PHE A 157 17.47 -12.47 6.82
C PHE A 157 18.11 -13.41 5.79
N GLU A 158 18.21 -14.71 6.07
CA GLU A 158 18.67 -15.71 5.11
C GLU A 158 17.60 -16.00 4.05
N GLU A 159 18.01 -16.01 2.78
CA GLU A 159 17.14 -16.34 1.66
C GLU A 159 17.02 -17.86 1.49
N PRO A 160 15.80 -18.42 1.35
CA PRO A 160 15.60 -19.87 1.30
C PRO A 160 15.97 -20.51 -0.05
N GLY A 161 16.39 -19.71 -1.04
CA GLY A 161 16.82 -20.16 -2.37
C GLY A 161 16.51 -19.14 -3.47
N GLU A 162 16.78 -19.48 -4.73
CA GLU A 162 16.52 -18.58 -5.88
C GLU A 162 15.04 -18.52 -6.26
N GLU A 163 14.27 -19.61 -6.08
CA GLU A 163 12.86 -19.68 -6.48
C GLU A 163 11.90 -18.98 -5.50
N LYS A 164 12.31 -18.85 -4.23
CA LYS A 164 11.53 -18.21 -3.18
C LYS A 164 12.42 -17.21 -2.47
N THR A 165 11.98 -15.96 -2.43
CA THR A 165 12.71 -14.92 -1.70
C THR A 165 11.87 -14.42 -0.52
N ARG A 166 12.51 -14.24 0.64
CA ARG A 166 11.93 -13.62 1.83
C ARG A 166 12.01 -12.12 1.76
N ARG A 167 13.18 -11.58 1.35
CA ARG A 167 13.44 -10.13 1.25
C ARG A 167 13.12 -9.38 2.54
N THR A 168 13.50 -9.94 3.69
CA THR A 168 13.32 -9.31 5.00
C THR A 168 14.05 -7.97 5.02
N ARG A 169 13.32 -6.87 5.27
CA ARG A 169 13.88 -5.51 5.25
C ARG A 169 14.29 -5.01 6.63
N ALA A 170 13.50 -5.34 7.64
CA ALA A 170 13.72 -4.94 9.02
C ALA A 170 13.06 -5.93 9.97
N ILE A 171 13.69 -6.13 11.13
CA ILE A 171 13.12 -6.81 12.28
C ILE A 171 13.36 -5.94 13.51
N LEU A 172 12.32 -5.75 14.31
CA LEU A 172 12.37 -5.15 15.63
C LEU A 172 11.60 -6.05 16.59
N ILE A 173 12.25 -6.51 17.66
CA ILE A 173 11.63 -7.36 18.68
C ILE A 173 11.58 -6.57 19.98
N VAL A 174 10.37 -6.35 20.49
CA VAL A 174 10.12 -5.71 21.78
C VAL A 174 9.57 -6.75 22.75
N TYR A 175 10.23 -6.89 23.91
CA TYR A 175 9.78 -7.78 24.98
C TYR A 175 9.89 -7.07 26.32
N ARG A 176 8.81 -7.08 27.11
CA ARG A 176 8.72 -6.37 28.41
C ARG A 176 9.18 -4.91 28.33
N ASN A 177 8.70 -4.19 27.32
CA ASN A 177 9.07 -2.79 27.03
C ASN A 177 10.56 -2.55 26.77
N GLN A 178 11.36 -3.58 26.47
CA GLN A 178 12.75 -3.42 26.03
C GLN A 178 12.86 -3.90 24.58
N VAL A 179 13.60 -3.15 23.75
CA VAL A 179 14.00 -3.62 22.43
C VAL A 179 15.10 -4.65 22.64
N ILE A 180 14.83 -5.92 22.31
CA ILE A 180 15.76 -7.03 22.54
C ILE A 180 16.52 -7.45 21.28
N ALA A 181 16.05 -7.01 20.11
CA ALA A 181 16.75 -7.15 18.84
C ALA A 181 16.25 -6.11 17.84
N GLU A 182 17.17 -5.60 17.03
CA GLU A 182 16.88 -4.70 15.92
C GLU A 182 17.89 -4.98 14.79
N LYS A 183 17.40 -5.25 13.58
CA LYS A 183 18.25 -5.50 12.41
C LYS A 183 17.59 -5.00 11.14
N TYR A 184 18.42 -4.49 10.23
CA TYR A 184 18.00 -3.96 8.94
C TYR A 184 18.76 -4.61 7.79
N ALA A 185 18.10 -4.76 6.64
CA ALA A 185 18.77 -5.15 5.40
C ALA A 185 19.64 -4.01 4.89
N LYS A 186 20.60 -4.33 4.01
CA LYS A 186 21.44 -3.33 3.34
C LYS A 186 20.56 -2.26 2.66
N GLY A 187 20.83 -0.99 2.94
CA GLY A 187 20.07 0.15 2.40
C GLY A 187 18.82 0.55 3.21
N TYR A 188 18.52 -0.18 4.28
CA TYR A 188 17.46 0.14 5.23
C TYR A 188 18.05 0.51 6.59
N GLY A 189 17.31 1.30 7.36
CA GLY A 189 17.67 1.70 8.71
C GLY A 189 16.47 2.20 9.51
N PRO A 190 16.69 2.67 10.75
CA PRO A 190 15.61 3.03 11.69
C PRO A 190 14.72 4.18 11.23
N HIS A 191 15.19 4.99 10.27
CA HIS A 191 14.43 6.10 9.70
C HIS A 191 13.86 5.81 8.30
N THR A 192 14.11 4.62 7.76
CA THR A 192 13.59 4.22 6.45
C THR A 192 12.10 3.92 6.57
N LYS A 193 11.26 4.73 5.91
CA LYS A 193 9.82 4.49 5.85
C LYS A 193 9.53 3.26 4.98
N MET A 194 8.61 2.43 5.43
CA MET A 194 8.17 1.24 4.70
C MET A 194 6.66 1.30 4.46
N MET A 195 6.19 0.60 3.44
CA MET A 195 4.76 0.52 3.15
C MET A 195 4.03 -0.21 4.28
N GLY A 196 3.03 0.45 4.85
CA GLY A 196 2.26 -0.09 5.97
C GLY A 196 1.24 -1.16 5.60
N TRP A 197 0.66 -1.08 4.39
CA TRP A 197 -0.45 -1.97 3.96
C TRP A 197 -1.52 -2.10 5.06
N SER A 198 -2.04 -3.30 5.30
CA SER A 198 -3.03 -3.56 6.34
C SER A 198 -2.54 -3.29 7.77
N MET A 199 -1.23 -3.12 8.03
CA MET A 199 -0.76 -2.70 9.37
C MET A 199 -1.33 -1.33 9.75
N ALA A 200 -1.62 -0.47 8.76
CA ALA A 200 -2.27 0.81 9.00
C ALA A 200 -3.65 0.67 9.68
N LYS A 201 -4.38 -0.43 9.43
CA LYS A 201 -5.69 -0.70 10.07
C LYS A 201 -5.58 -0.79 11.60
N SER A 202 -4.46 -1.31 12.13
CA SER A 202 -4.23 -1.38 13.56
C SER A 202 -4.08 0.01 14.18
N ILE A 203 -3.38 0.92 13.49
CA ILE A 203 -3.22 2.31 13.93
C ILE A 203 -4.57 3.04 13.86
N THR A 204 -5.32 2.90 12.78
CA THR A 204 -6.67 3.46 12.66
C THR A 204 -7.59 2.98 13.80
N ASN A 205 -7.61 1.67 14.08
CA ASN A 205 -8.38 1.11 15.19
C ASN A 205 -7.94 1.66 16.56
N ALA A 206 -6.64 1.79 16.80
CA ALA A 206 -6.12 2.37 18.05
C ALA A 206 -6.54 3.83 18.21
N MET A 207 -6.46 4.64 17.16
CA MET A 207 -6.93 6.03 17.17
C MET A 207 -8.44 6.13 17.45
N THR A 208 -9.25 5.27 16.83
CA THR A 208 -10.68 5.16 17.14
C THR A 208 -10.89 4.83 18.62
N GLY A 209 -10.18 3.85 19.17
CA GLY A 209 -10.27 3.48 20.59
C GLY A 209 -9.92 4.62 21.54
N ILE A 210 -8.92 5.45 21.19
CA ILE A 210 -8.59 6.67 21.94
C ILE A 210 -9.76 7.66 21.92
N LEU A 211 -10.39 7.89 20.77
CA LEU A 211 -11.56 8.78 20.67
C LEU A 211 -12.76 8.27 21.46
N VAL A 212 -13.00 6.95 21.44
CA VAL A 212 -14.05 6.31 22.26
C VAL A 212 -13.76 6.52 23.75
N LYS A 213 -12.53 6.26 24.20
CA LYS A 213 -12.13 6.49 25.60
C LYS A 213 -12.28 7.96 26.02
N GLN A 214 -12.09 8.89 25.10
CA GLN A 214 -12.30 10.33 25.32
C GLN A 214 -13.77 10.77 25.27
N GLY A 215 -14.71 9.86 24.99
CA GLY A 215 -16.13 10.18 24.82
C GLY A 215 -16.45 11.00 23.57
N LYS A 216 -15.52 11.06 22.60
CA LYS A 216 -15.66 11.85 21.36
C LYS A 216 -16.26 11.06 20.20
N LEU A 217 -16.35 9.75 20.33
CA LEU A 217 -16.85 8.85 19.30
C LEU A 217 -17.55 7.67 19.98
N SER A 218 -18.67 7.21 19.42
CA SER A 218 -19.30 5.95 19.79
C SER A 218 -19.26 5.03 18.57
N ILE A 219 -18.74 3.81 18.75
CA ILE A 219 -18.65 2.85 17.64
C ILE A 219 -19.98 2.16 17.35
N HIS A 220 -20.96 2.26 18.26
CA HIS A 220 -22.26 1.63 18.11
C HIS A 220 -23.28 2.52 17.38
N GLU A 221 -22.89 3.76 17.06
CA GLU A 221 -23.69 4.63 16.19
C GLU A 221 -23.48 4.26 14.71
N PRO A 222 -24.46 4.56 13.84
CA PRO A 222 -24.31 4.50 12.39
C PRO A 222 -23.03 5.19 11.90
N ALA A 223 -22.40 4.60 10.87
CA ALA A 223 -21.28 5.23 10.21
C ALA A 223 -21.74 6.56 9.56
N PRO A 224 -21.02 7.69 9.77
CA PRO A 224 -21.43 9.00 9.29
C PRO A 224 -21.09 9.19 7.80
N ILE A 225 -21.73 8.39 6.94
CA ILE A 225 -21.53 8.42 5.49
C ILE A 225 -22.82 8.91 4.84
N SER A 226 -22.78 10.12 4.27
CA SER A 226 -23.94 10.81 3.69
C SER A 226 -24.67 9.99 2.63
N GLU A 227 -23.91 9.24 1.84
CA GLU A 227 -24.42 8.42 0.74
C GLU A 227 -25.22 7.21 1.23
N TRP A 228 -25.17 6.88 2.52
CA TRP A 228 -25.84 5.73 3.12
C TRP A 228 -27.11 6.10 3.87
N GLU A 229 -27.39 7.40 4.06
CA GLU A 229 -28.51 7.89 4.89
C GLU A 229 -29.87 7.40 4.43
N ASN A 230 -30.04 7.17 3.13
CA ASN A 230 -31.33 6.86 2.50
C ASN A 230 -31.47 5.40 2.04
N ASP A 231 -30.59 4.50 2.48
CA ASP A 231 -30.70 3.06 2.19
C ASP A 231 -30.34 2.16 3.39
N GLU A 232 -30.39 0.84 3.19
CA GLU A 232 -30.17 -0.16 4.24
C GLU A 232 -28.79 -0.05 4.91
N ARG A 233 -27.80 0.57 4.25
CA ARG A 233 -26.46 0.81 4.80
C ARG A 233 -26.47 1.84 5.93
N SER A 234 -27.52 2.65 6.08
CA SER A 234 -27.72 3.54 7.25
C SER A 234 -27.69 2.80 8.60
N LYS A 235 -27.90 1.48 8.60
CA LYS A 235 -27.84 0.63 9.79
C LYS A 235 -26.44 0.11 10.10
N ILE A 236 -25.47 0.31 9.20
CA ILE A 236 -24.09 -0.13 9.40
C ILE A 236 -23.41 0.82 10.40
N THR A 237 -22.97 0.26 11.53
CA THR A 237 -22.27 1.02 12.57
C THR A 237 -20.77 1.07 12.30
N LEU A 238 -20.06 1.98 12.96
CA LEU A 238 -18.59 1.98 12.95
C LEU A 238 -18.02 0.66 13.47
N HIS A 239 -18.66 0.02 14.45
CA HIS A 239 -18.27 -1.28 14.97
C HIS A 239 -18.27 -2.36 13.87
N HIS A 240 -19.30 -2.40 13.02
CA HIS A 240 -19.34 -3.33 11.89
C HIS A 240 -18.18 -3.09 10.92
N LEU A 241 -17.84 -1.84 10.61
CA LEU A 241 -16.74 -1.50 9.70
C LEU A 241 -15.38 -1.90 10.28
N LEU A 242 -15.14 -1.59 11.56
CA LEU A 242 -13.86 -1.88 12.23
C LEU A 242 -13.60 -3.39 12.37
N GLN A 243 -14.67 -4.19 12.40
CA GLN A 243 -14.62 -5.66 12.50
C GLN A 243 -14.81 -6.36 11.16
N ALA A 244 -14.84 -5.63 10.03
CA ALA A 244 -15.10 -6.17 8.70
C ALA A 244 -16.36 -7.07 8.63
N SER A 245 -17.44 -6.65 9.31
CA SER A 245 -18.71 -7.38 9.43
C SER A 245 -19.92 -6.58 8.94
N SER A 246 -19.68 -5.59 8.08
CA SER A 246 -20.73 -4.72 7.52
C SER A 246 -21.64 -5.40 6.49
N GLY A 247 -21.20 -6.53 5.91
CA GLY A 247 -21.93 -7.22 4.84
C GLY A 247 -21.87 -6.49 3.48
N LEU A 248 -20.98 -5.50 3.33
CA LEU A 248 -20.71 -4.86 2.05
C LEU A 248 -19.91 -5.81 1.16
N ASP A 249 -20.35 -5.95 -0.09
CA ASP A 249 -19.64 -6.76 -1.08
C ASP A 249 -18.30 -6.08 -1.45
N TRP A 250 -17.24 -6.88 -1.49
CA TRP A 250 -15.88 -6.39 -1.73
C TRP A 250 -14.94 -7.52 -2.17
N GLU A 251 -14.34 -7.38 -3.34
CA GLU A 251 -13.31 -8.30 -3.81
C GLU A 251 -11.88 -7.79 -3.54
N GLU A 252 -11.17 -8.46 -2.63
CA GLU A 252 -9.78 -8.14 -2.27
C GLU A 252 -8.78 -9.11 -2.94
N ILE A 253 -8.66 -9.05 -4.26
CA ILE A 253 -7.70 -9.86 -5.04
C ILE A 253 -6.62 -8.96 -5.66
N TYR A 254 -5.36 -9.15 -5.27
CA TYR A 254 -4.25 -8.30 -5.73
C TYR A 254 -3.55 -8.79 -7.00
N ALA A 255 -3.79 -10.04 -7.43
CA ALA A 255 -3.14 -10.65 -8.60
C ALA A 255 -3.72 -10.18 -9.95
N GLY A 256 -4.77 -9.35 -9.93
CA GLY A 256 -5.43 -8.86 -11.13
C GLY A 256 -6.46 -7.78 -10.81
N PRO A 257 -7.31 -7.42 -11.80
CA PRO A 257 -8.43 -6.52 -11.58
C PRO A 257 -9.41 -7.05 -10.54
N SER A 258 -9.68 -6.24 -9.52
CA SER A 258 -10.64 -6.45 -8.44
C SER A 258 -11.09 -5.10 -7.89
N ASP A 259 -12.04 -5.06 -6.97
CA ASP A 259 -12.43 -3.80 -6.32
C ASP A 259 -11.23 -3.12 -5.67
N ALA A 260 -10.37 -3.89 -4.99
CA ALA A 260 -9.18 -3.38 -4.35
C ALA A 260 -8.17 -2.76 -5.33
N THR A 261 -7.81 -3.44 -6.41
CA THR A 261 -6.81 -2.92 -7.35
C THR A 261 -7.35 -1.78 -8.21
N ASN A 262 -8.64 -1.79 -8.53
CA ASN A 262 -9.31 -0.67 -9.17
C ASN A 262 -9.30 0.56 -8.25
N MET A 263 -9.71 0.42 -7.00
CA MET A 263 -9.71 1.51 -6.02
C MET A 263 -8.30 2.07 -5.81
N LEU A 264 -7.29 1.22 -5.59
CA LEU A 264 -5.94 1.64 -5.26
C LEU A 264 -5.19 2.29 -6.43
N PHE A 265 -5.33 1.74 -7.65
CA PHE A 265 -4.42 2.07 -8.75
C PHE A 265 -5.10 2.61 -10.00
N LYS A 266 -6.40 2.35 -10.21
CA LYS A 266 -7.14 2.85 -11.38
C LYS A 266 -7.93 4.12 -11.08
N ASN A 267 -8.69 4.12 -10.00
CA ASN A 267 -9.58 5.21 -9.59
C ASN A 267 -8.93 6.12 -8.54
N GLY A 268 -8.01 5.59 -7.71
CA GLY A 268 -7.23 6.38 -6.75
C GLY A 268 -7.99 6.81 -5.48
N MET A 269 -9.02 6.05 -5.09
CA MET A 269 -9.98 6.45 -4.03
C MET A 269 -9.51 6.16 -2.59
N LEU A 270 -8.22 6.01 -2.31
CA LEU A 270 -7.79 5.98 -0.90
C LEU A 270 -6.40 6.58 -0.67
N GLU A 271 -6.42 7.43 0.36
CA GLU A 271 -5.41 8.40 0.74
C GLU A 271 -4.07 7.77 1.10
N SER A 272 -3.06 8.59 0.85
CA SER A 272 -1.80 8.55 1.52
C SER A 272 -1.94 8.63 3.05
N LEU A 273 -1.92 7.48 3.70
CA LEU A 273 -1.44 7.34 5.06
C LEU A 273 -0.12 6.58 4.98
N LEU A 274 0.98 7.34 5.20
CA LEU A 274 2.42 7.02 5.18
C LEU A 274 3.21 7.53 3.96
#